data_AF-A0A1F9YTJ9-F1
#
_entry.id   AF-A0A1F9YTJ9-F1
#
_cell.length_a   1.000
_cell.length_b   1.000
_cell.length_c   1.000
_cell.angle_alpha   90.00
_cell.angle_beta   90.00
_cell.angle_gamma   90.00
#
_symmetry.space_group_name_H-M   'P 1'
#
loop_
_entity.id
_entity.type
_entity.pdbx_description
1 polymer ?
#
loop_
_entity_poly.entity_id
_entity_poly.type
_entity_poly.pdbx_seq_one_letter_code
_entity_poly.pdbx_strand_id
1 'polypeptide(L)'
;MAVVLVLAAFVPSLIYLAWIRNTERYSREPYSRLLRVFAFGAVFSVLIAVVFEMLLLALFDRNIERVYEVLGNDPSIPALVLACVIAPFVEEATKGLGISRARRFMAEVEDGIVYGAAAGLGFAATENLLYEAEAYLADGAEAFIAVAVVRSLSSALLHAGASSVVGLGIARSARQGKSWLPYYIAGVVMHSAFNFAASFGALYYDDFGESAYLIGLGAAFLLAIAGISFARSKIR
;
A
#
# COMPACT_ATOMS: atom_id res chain seq x y z
N MET A 1 17.62 5.55 -17.67
CA MET A 1 17.30 5.50 -16.23
C MET A 1 15.81 5.58 -15.96
N ALA A 2 15.10 6.66 -16.37
CA ALA A 2 13.65 6.81 -16.11
C ALA A 2 12.79 5.57 -16.49
N VAL A 3 13.04 4.96 -17.65
CA VAL A 3 12.34 3.74 -18.07
C VAL A 3 12.59 2.57 -17.11
N VAL A 4 13.80 2.42 -16.58
CA VAL A 4 14.15 1.33 -15.65
C VAL A 4 13.42 1.50 -14.32
N LEU A 5 13.38 2.71 -13.77
CA LEU A 5 12.60 3.04 -12.56
C LEU A 5 11.11 2.71 -12.75
N VAL A 6 10.52 3.16 -13.85
CA VAL A 6 9.10 2.88 -14.14
C VAL A 6 8.85 1.38 -14.26
N LEU A 7 9.73 0.64 -14.93
CA LEU A 7 9.57 -0.81 -15.05
C LEU A 7 9.75 -1.52 -13.70
N ALA A 8 10.75 -1.13 -12.91
CA ALA A 8 11.00 -1.71 -11.59
C ALA A 8 9.82 -1.51 -10.64
N ALA A 9 9.21 -0.33 -10.66
CA ALA A 9 8.06 -0.01 -9.84
C ALA A 9 6.74 -0.67 -10.31
N PHE A 10 6.46 -0.68 -11.62
CA PHE A 10 5.14 -1.11 -12.14
C PHE A 10 5.05 -2.60 -12.48
N VAL A 11 6.14 -3.22 -12.95
CA VAL A 11 6.10 -4.62 -13.41
C VAL A 11 5.79 -5.59 -12.27
N PRO A 12 6.43 -5.54 -11.08
CA PRO A 12 6.10 -6.41 -9.96
C PRO A 12 4.63 -6.26 -9.53
N SER A 13 4.13 -5.02 -9.46
CA SER A 13 2.74 -4.73 -9.10
C SER A 13 1.74 -5.31 -10.10
N LEU A 14 2.03 -5.26 -11.41
CA LEU A 14 1.20 -5.89 -12.44
C LEU A 14 1.28 -7.43 -12.39
N ILE A 15 2.45 -7.99 -12.07
CA ILE A 15 2.61 -9.44 -11.84
C ILE A 15 1.75 -9.88 -10.65
N TYR A 16 1.77 -9.16 -9.53
CA TYR A 16 0.94 -9.46 -8.37
C TYR A 16 -0.56 -9.30 -8.67
N LEU A 17 -0.94 -8.32 -9.50
CA LEU A 17 -2.32 -8.17 -9.94
C LEU A 17 -2.79 -9.41 -10.72
N ALA A 18 -1.96 -9.89 -11.65
CA ALA A 18 -2.25 -11.11 -12.39
C ALA A 18 -2.31 -12.34 -11.46
N TRP A 19 -1.40 -12.43 -10.49
CA TRP A 19 -1.38 -13.52 -9.50
C TRP A 19 -2.64 -13.55 -8.62
N ILE A 20 -3.08 -12.42 -8.08
CA ILE A 20 -4.28 -12.33 -7.24
C ILE A 20 -5.52 -12.64 -8.07
N ARG A 21 -5.67 -12.01 -9.24
CA ARG A 21 -6.78 -12.27 -10.15
C ARG A 21 -6.91 -13.75 -10.51
N ASN A 22 -5.78 -14.40 -10.80
CA ASN A 22 -5.78 -15.80 -11.21
C ASN A 22 -5.91 -16.79 -10.02
N THR A 23 -6.04 -16.28 -8.80
CA THR A 23 -6.44 -17.10 -7.64
C THR A 23 -7.89 -17.56 -7.78
N GLU A 24 -8.75 -16.72 -8.36
CA GLU A 24 -10.13 -17.05 -8.71
C GLU A 24 -10.18 -18.11 -9.83
N ARG A 25 -10.96 -19.17 -9.62
CA ARG A 25 -11.04 -20.29 -10.56
C ARG A 25 -12.15 -20.15 -11.59
N TYR A 26 -13.29 -19.61 -11.20
CA TYR A 26 -14.52 -19.70 -12.01
C TYR A 26 -14.93 -18.35 -12.59
N SER A 27 -14.92 -17.29 -11.79
CA SER A 27 -15.53 -15.98 -12.14
C SER A 27 -14.49 -14.86 -12.25
N ARG A 28 -13.41 -15.08 -13.01
CA ARG A 28 -12.30 -14.10 -13.07
C ARG A 28 -12.72 -12.75 -13.64
N GLU A 29 -12.55 -11.68 -12.84
CA GLU A 29 -12.79 -10.31 -13.29
C GLU A 29 -11.96 -9.95 -14.53
N PRO A 30 -12.50 -9.25 -15.54
CA PRO A 30 -11.77 -8.89 -16.75
C PRO A 30 -10.65 -7.88 -16.46
N TYR A 31 -9.47 -8.09 -17.06
CA TYR A 31 -8.32 -7.20 -16.88
C TYR A 31 -8.62 -5.73 -17.19
N SER A 32 -9.51 -5.45 -18.15
CA SER A 32 -9.88 -4.06 -18.49
C SER A 32 -10.50 -3.29 -17.31
N ARG A 33 -11.24 -3.97 -16.42
CA ARG A 33 -11.80 -3.33 -15.22
C ARG A 33 -10.74 -3.20 -14.13
N LEU A 34 -9.93 -4.24 -13.93
CA LEU A 34 -8.85 -4.24 -12.94
C LEU A 34 -7.81 -3.15 -13.26
N LEU A 35 -7.40 -3.01 -14.52
CA LEU A 35 -6.45 -2.00 -14.94
C LEU A 35 -6.98 -0.57 -14.79
N ARG A 36 -8.29 -0.34 -14.88
CA ARG A 36 -8.89 0.97 -14.59
C ARG A 36 -8.83 1.29 -13.10
N VAL A 37 -9.07 0.31 -12.23
CA VAL A 37 -8.97 0.49 -10.78
C VAL A 37 -7.52 0.63 -10.35
N PHE A 38 -6.61 -0.14 -10.96
CA PHE A 38 -5.17 0.01 -10.80
C PHE A 38 -4.70 1.43 -11.21
N ALA A 39 -5.09 1.90 -12.39
CA ALA A 39 -4.76 3.25 -12.85
C ALA A 39 -5.35 4.33 -11.93
N PHE A 40 -6.55 4.09 -11.37
CA PHE A 40 -7.12 4.99 -10.37
C PHE A 40 -6.25 5.04 -9.11
N GLY A 41 -5.81 3.89 -8.60
CA GLY A 41 -4.89 3.80 -7.47
C GLY A 41 -3.57 4.51 -7.74
N ALA A 42 -2.96 4.24 -8.89
CA ALA A 42 -1.66 4.77 -9.29
C ALA A 42 -1.64 6.29 -9.50
N VAL A 43 -2.77 6.87 -9.93
CA VAL A 43 -2.84 8.30 -10.27
C VAL A 43 -3.68 9.06 -9.26
N PHE A 44 -4.98 8.79 -9.23
CA PHE A 44 -5.91 9.61 -8.46
C PHE A 44 -5.79 9.37 -6.95
N SER A 45 -5.63 8.12 -6.50
CA SER A 45 -5.50 7.86 -5.06
C SER A 45 -4.24 8.49 -4.49
N VAL A 46 -3.09 8.36 -5.16
CA VAL A 46 -1.84 9.03 -4.77
C VAL A 46 -2.00 10.55 -4.75
N LEU A 47 -2.51 11.16 -5.84
CA LEU A 47 -2.68 12.62 -5.90
C LEU A 47 -3.60 13.14 -4.80
N ILE A 48 -4.72 12.46 -4.55
CA ILE A 48 -5.64 12.86 -3.48
C ILE A 48 -4.97 12.67 -2.12
N ALA A 49 -4.27 11.56 -1.89
CA ALA A 49 -3.59 11.30 -0.62
C ALA A 49 -2.56 12.39 -0.31
N VAL A 50 -1.69 12.71 -1.26
CA VAL A 50 -0.69 13.77 -1.13
C VAL A 50 -1.34 15.13 -0.83
N VAL A 51 -2.44 15.48 -1.49
CA VAL A 51 -3.16 16.74 -1.21
C VAL A 51 -3.74 16.75 0.20
N PHE A 52 -4.39 15.67 0.62
CA PHE A 52 -4.98 15.57 1.96
C PHE A 52 -3.92 15.59 3.06
N GLU A 53 -2.82 14.86 2.88
CA GLU A 53 -1.68 14.89 3.79
C GLU A 53 -1.10 16.28 3.90
N MET A 54 -0.83 16.97 2.78
CA MET A 54 -0.35 18.36 2.81
C MET A 54 -1.30 19.31 3.55
N LEU A 55 -2.61 19.18 3.35
CA LEU A 55 -3.60 20.00 4.05
C LEU A 55 -3.59 19.71 5.55
N LEU A 56 -3.50 18.43 5.95
CA LEU A 56 -3.40 18.06 7.36
C LEU A 56 -2.12 18.61 7.98
N LEU A 57 -0.98 18.47 7.31
CA LEU A 57 0.30 19.03 7.76
C LEU A 57 0.23 20.55 7.98
N ALA A 58 -0.37 21.27 7.03
CA ALA A 58 -0.55 22.72 7.14
C ALA A 58 -1.46 23.11 8.32
N LEU A 59 -2.47 22.30 8.65
CA LEU A 59 -3.37 22.56 9.79
C LEU A 59 -2.72 22.32 11.16
N PHE A 60 -1.72 21.44 11.23
CA PHE A 60 -1.04 21.12 12.49
C PHE A 60 0.19 21.99 12.79
N ASP A 61 0.50 22.98 11.94
CA ASP A 61 1.68 23.86 12.05
C ASP A 61 2.98 23.08 12.27
N ARG A 62 3.11 21.95 11.57
CA ARG A 62 4.28 21.09 11.65
C ARG A 62 5.02 21.12 10.32
N ASN A 63 6.31 21.47 10.38
CA ASN A 63 7.28 21.09 9.35
C ASN A 63 7.50 19.57 9.47
N ILE A 64 6.58 18.76 8.95
CA ILE A 64 6.78 17.31 8.84
C ILE A 64 7.30 17.05 7.44
N GLU A 65 8.51 16.50 7.36
CA GLU A 65 9.07 15.92 6.14
C GLU A 65 8.14 14.81 5.65
N ARG A 66 7.97 14.69 4.33
CA ARG A 66 7.00 13.74 3.77
C ARG A 66 7.41 12.32 4.12
N VAL A 67 6.44 11.40 4.20
CA VAL A 67 6.66 9.96 4.47
C VAL A 67 7.75 9.33 3.56
N TYR A 68 7.93 9.89 2.35
CA TYR A 68 8.96 9.48 1.40
C TYR A 68 10.40 9.81 1.85
N GLU A 69 10.58 10.93 2.54
CA GLU A 69 11.88 11.50 2.94
C GLU A 69 12.42 10.92 4.28
N VAL A 70 11.63 10.13 5.01
CA VAL A 70 11.93 9.73 6.42
C VAL A 70 12.90 8.54 6.54
N LEU A 71 13.51 8.07 5.45
CA LEU A 71 14.52 6.99 5.51
C LEU A 71 15.91 7.46 5.99
N GLY A 72 16.02 8.64 6.60
CA GLY A 72 17.27 9.16 7.17
C GLY A 72 17.12 9.71 8.58
N ASN A 73 17.70 9.00 9.56
CA ASN A 73 18.07 9.43 10.92
C ASN A 73 16.98 10.03 11.84
N ASP A 74 16.61 9.25 12.87
CA ASP A 74 15.84 9.67 14.06
C ASP A 74 14.44 10.28 13.75
N PRO A 75 13.46 9.43 13.37
CA PRO A 75 12.16 9.90 12.93
C PRO A 75 11.45 10.62 14.08
N SER A 76 11.24 11.92 13.90
CA SER A 76 10.50 12.73 14.87
C SER A 76 9.10 12.14 15.14
N ILE A 77 8.58 12.33 16.37
CA ILE A 77 7.20 11.91 16.73
C ILE A 77 6.17 12.36 15.67
N PRO A 78 6.21 13.61 15.16
CA PRO A 78 5.32 14.02 14.08
C PRO A 78 5.44 13.18 12.80
N ALA A 79 6.66 12.82 12.37
CA ALA A 79 6.90 11.99 11.20
C ALA A 79 6.30 10.58 11.38
N LEU A 80 6.41 10.01 12.57
CA LEU A 80 5.79 8.72 12.90
C LEU A 80 4.26 8.78 12.92
N VAL A 81 3.68 9.86 13.46
CA VAL A 81 2.22 10.04 13.43
C VAL A 81 1.73 10.18 11.99
N LEU A 82 2.46 10.91 11.15
CA LEU A 82 2.14 11.02 9.73
C LEU A 82 2.20 9.65 9.05
N ALA A 83 3.34 8.96 9.14
CA ALA A 83 3.60 7.70 8.43
C ALA A 83 2.74 6.53 8.96
N CYS A 84 2.50 6.44 10.27
CA CYS A 84 1.83 5.28 10.86
C CYS A 84 0.34 5.48 11.10
N VAL A 85 -0.17 6.73 11.10
CA VAL A 85 -1.59 7.01 11.41
C VAL A 85 -2.27 7.76 10.28
N ILE A 86 -1.75 8.93 9.92
CA ILE A 86 -2.44 9.82 8.97
C ILE A 86 -2.41 9.23 7.56
N ALA A 87 -1.22 8.86 7.06
CA ALA A 87 -1.06 8.30 5.72
C ALA A 87 -1.87 7.01 5.53
N PRO A 88 -1.78 5.97 6.40
CA PRO A 88 -2.61 4.78 6.28
C PRO A 88 -4.11 5.06 6.22
N PHE A 89 -4.60 6.00 7.04
CA PHE A 89 -6.00 6.40 7.04
C PHE A 89 -6.39 7.06 5.71
N VAL A 90 -5.64 8.09 5.30
CA VAL A 90 -5.92 8.86 4.09
C VAL A 90 -5.80 7.98 2.85
N GLU A 91 -4.72 7.22 2.73
CA GLU A 91 -4.48 6.42 1.55
C GLU A 91 -5.49 5.30 1.36
N GLU A 92 -5.84 4.54 2.41
CA GLU A 92 -6.84 3.49 2.27
C GLU A 92 -8.22 4.07 1.94
N ALA A 93 -8.52 5.29 2.40
CA ALA A 93 -9.76 5.98 2.03
C ALA A 93 -9.76 6.35 0.53
N THR A 94 -8.66 6.91 0.03
CA THR A 94 -8.54 7.31 -1.38
C THR A 94 -8.49 6.11 -2.33
N LYS A 95 -7.87 4.99 -1.94
CA LYS A 95 -7.93 3.71 -2.67
C LYS A 95 -9.37 3.18 -2.65
N GLY A 96 -10.06 3.26 -1.51
CA GLY A 96 -11.49 2.97 -1.34
C GLY A 96 -12.41 3.69 -2.33
N LEU A 97 -12.09 4.93 -2.70
CA LEU A 97 -12.82 5.67 -3.74
C LEU A 97 -12.69 5.02 -5.13
N GLY A 98 -11.51 4.49 -5.46
CA GLY A 98 -11.27 3.74 -6.69
C GLY A 98 -12.05 2.42 -6.72
N ILE A 99 -11.99 1.68 -5.61
CA ILE A 99 -12.70 0.41 -5.43
C ILE A 99 -14.22 0.61 -5.53
N SER A 100 -14.75 1.65 -4.90
CA SER A 100 -16.19 1.97 -4.90
C SER A 100 -16.74 2.26 -6.31
N ARG A 101 -15.91 2.72 -7.24
CA ARG A 101 -16.31 2.91 -8.65
C ARG A 101 -16.55 1.57 -9.36
N ALA A 102 -15.94 0.49 -8.89
CA ALA A 102 -16.14 -0.85 -9.39
C ALA A 102 -17.31 -1.60 -8.73
N ARG A 103 -18.00 -1.00 -7.73
CA ARG A 103 -19.06 -1.65 -6.93
C ARG A 103 -20.12 -2.37 -7.77
N ARG A 104 -20.51 -1.78 -8.91
CA ARG A 104 -21.56 -2.31 -9.79
C ARG A 104 -21.13 -3.55 -10.58
N PHE A 105 -19.83 -3.81 -10.64
CA PHE A 105 -19.25 -4.94 -11.35
C PHE A 105 -18.97 -6.12 -10.43
N MET A 106 -19.08 -5.94 -9.10
CA MET A 106 -18.86 -6.99 -8.11
C MET A 106 -20.08 -7.91 -8.08
N ALA A 107 -19.99 -9.04 -8.79
CA ALA A 107 -20.98 -10.11 -8.77
C ALA A 107 -20.89 -10.94 -7.48
N GLU A 108 -19.69 -11.09 -6.94
CA GLU A 108 -19.39 -11.84 -5.73
C GLU A 108 -18.71 -10.92 -4.71
N VAL A 109 -18.76 -11.32 -3.43
CA VAL A 109 -18.10 -10.54 -2.36
C VAL A 109 -16.57 -10.54 -2.52
N GLU A 110 -16.07 -11.59 -3.15
CA GLU A 110 -14.68 -11.92 -3.45
C GLU A 110 -14.09 -10.96 -4.49
N ASP A 111 -14.91 -10.48 -5.43
CA ASP A 111 -14.50 -9.46 -6.41
C ASP A 111 -13.98 -8.19 -5.71
N GLY A 112 -14.57 -7.85 -4.55
CA GLY A 112 -14.10 -6.75 -3.72
C GLY A 112 -12.63 -6.88 -3.34
N ILE A 113 -12.17 -8.11 -3.07
CA ILE A 113 -10.76 -8.40 -2.75
C ILE A 113 -9.90 -8.15 -3.98
N VAL A 114 -10.29 -8.65 -5.15
CA VAL A 114 -9.51 -8.49 -6.39
C VAL A 114 -9.43 -7.03 -6.83
N TYR A 115 -10.53 -6.28 -6.73
CA TYR A 115 -10.55 -4.84 -6.99
C TYR A 115 -9.78 -4.04 -5.93
N GLY A 116 -9.84 -4.46 -4.67
CA GLY A 116 -9.04 -3.90 -3.59
C GLY A 116 -7.55 -4.05 -3.83
N ALA A 117 -7.11 -5.25 -4.17
CA ALA A 117 -5.74 -5.52 -4.59
C ALA A 117 -5.33 -4.67 -5.79
N ALA A 118 -6.20 -4.50 -6.80
CA ALA A 118 -5.90 -3.67 -7.96
C ALA A 118 -5.64 -2.21 -7.58
N ALA A 119 -6.48 -1.61 -6.72
CA ALA A 119 -6.29 -0.23 -6.25
C ALA A 119 -4.99 -0.09 -5.43
N GLY A 120 -4.76 -1.03 -4.50
CA GLY A 120 -3.57 -1.05 -3.65
C GLY A 120 -2.28 -1.20 -4.46
N LEU A 121 -2.22 -2.15 -5.39
CA LEU A 121 -1.06 -2.37 -6.26
C LEU A 121 -0.79 -1.19 -7.20
N GLY A 122 -1.85 -0.52 -7.66
CA GLY A 122 -1.71 0.72 -8.43
C GLY A 122 -1.04 1.81 -7.61
N PHE A 123 -1.53 2.04 -6.39
CA PHE A 123 -0.94 2.99 -5.47
C PHE A 123 0.53 2.64 -5.17
N ALA A 124 0.79 1.37 -4.83
CA ALA A 124 2.13 0.86 -4.54
C ALA A 124 3.10 1.05 -5.71
N ALA A 125 2.66 0.91 -6.96
CA ALA A 125 3.51 1.13 -8.11
C ALA A 125 4.02 2.58 -8.19
N THR A 126 3.13 3.56 -8.04
CA THR A 126 3.55 4.97 -8.03
C THR A 126 4.38 5.28 -6.78
N GLU A 127 4.02 4.70 -5.64
CA GLU A 127 4.78 4.90 -4.41
C GLU A 127 6.21 4.36 -4.51
N ASN A 128 6.37 3.13 -5.03
CA ASN A 128 7.66 2.52 -5.28
C ASN A 128 8.49 3.36 -6.23
N LEU A 129 7.89 3.91 -7.30
CA LEU A 129 8.59 4.79 -8.22
C LEU A 129 9.19 6.02 -7.51
N LEU A 130 8.48 6.60 -6.54
CA LEU A 130 8.98 7.76 -5.79
C LEU A 130 10.17 7.37 -4.90
N TYR A 131 10.04 6.31 -4.10
CA TYR A 131 11.13 5.82 -3.24
C TYR A 131 12.35 5.33 -4.03
N GLU A 132 12.13 4.63 -5.14
CA GLU A 132 13.20 4.13 -6.01
C GLU A 132 13.95 5.28 -6.68
N ALA A 133 13.23 6.33 -7.11
CA ALA A 133 13.83 7.51 -7.68
C ALA A 133 14.63 8.30 -6.63
N GLU A 134 14.10 8.44 -5.42
CA GLU A 134 14.79 9.10 -4.30
C GLU A 134 16.08 8.37 -3.93
N ALA A 135 16.02 7.04 -3.74
CA ALA A 135 17.19 6.22 -3.45
C ALA A 135 18.24 6.31 -4.57
N TYR A 136 17.81 6.32 -5.83
CA TYR A 136 18.71 6.51 -6.97
C TYR A 136 19.41 7.88 -6.93
N LEU A 137 18.68 8.95 -6.60
CA LEU A 137 19.21 10.30 -6.58
C LEU A 137 20.15 10.54 -5.39
N ALA A 138 19.87 9.93 -4.24
CA ALA A 138 20.68 10.04 -3.04
C ALA A 138 21.96 9.21 -3.14
N ASP A 139 21.85 7.92 -3.45
CA ASP A 139 22.92 6.93 -3.24
C ASP A 139 23.21 6.07 -4.49
N GLY A 140 22.57 6.37 -5.62
CA GLY A 140 22.84 5.74 -6.91
C GLY A 140 22.17 4.38 -7.13
N ALA A 141 22.71 3.61 -8.07
CA ALA A 141 22.04 2.41 -8.60
C ALA A 141 21.90 1.28 -7.56
N GLU A 142 22.86 1.13 -6.64
CA GLU A 142 22.84 0.08 -5.63
C GLU A 142 21.68 0.28 -4.64
N ALA A 143 21.52 1.49 -4.12
CA ALA A 143 20.41 1.85 -3.24
C ALA A 143 19.06 1.71 -3.92
N PHE A 144 18.95 2.17 -5.18
CA PHE A 144 17.77 1.94 -6.00
C PHE A 144 17.40 0.45 -6.08
N ILE A 145 18.35 -0.43 -6.41
CA ILE A 145 18.08 -1.86 -6.57
C ILE A 145 17.63 -2.46 -5.23
N ALA A 146 18.29 -2.10 -4.12
CA ALA A 146 17.92 -2.57 -2.79
C ALA A 146 16.49 -2.14 -2.43
N VAL A 147 16.14 -0.87 -2.63
CA VAL A 147 14.81 -0.33 -2.36
C VAL A 147 13.75 -0.98 -3.26
N ALA A 148 14.01 -1.13 -4.55
CA ALA A 148 13.09 -1.76 -5.50
C ALA A 148 12.76 -3.21 -5.09
N VAL A 149 13.77 -3.99 -4.71
CA VAL A 149 13.59 -5.38 -4.26
C VAL A 149 12.81 -5.44 -2.96
N VAL A 150 13.23 -4.68 -1.95
CA VAL A 150 12.58 -4.68 -0.63
C VAL A 150 11.12 -4.27 -0.75
N ARG A 151 10.83 -3.17 -1.43
CA ARG A 151 9.47 -2.64 -1.54
C ARG A 151 8.56 -3.50 -2.40
N SER A 152 9.08 -4.09 -3.48
CA SER A 152 8.32 -5.03 -4.30
C SER A 152 7.90 -6.27 -3.51
N LEU A 153 8.76 -6.77 -2.63
CA LEU A 153 8.47 -7.97 -1.83
C LEU A 153 7.74 -7.67 -0.51
N SER A 154 7.57 -6.40 -0.13
CA SER A 154 6.94 -6.00 1.14
C SER A 154 5.77 -5.03 0.92
N SER A 155 6.05 -3.73 0.75
CA SER A 155 5.04 -2.67 0.64
C SER A 155 4.00 -2.95 -0.47
N ALA A 156 4.41 -3.47 -1.64
CA ALA A 156 3.46 -3.81 -2.70
C ALA A 156 2.45 -4.89 -2.25
N LEU A 157 2.89 -5.91 -1.52
CA LEU A 157 2.02 -6.93 -0.95
C LEU A 157 1.17 -6.39 0.20
N LEU A 158 1.71 -5.46 1.01
CA LEU A 158 0.95 -4.75 2.03
C LEU A 158 -0.22 -4.02 1.41
N HIS A 159 0.03 -3.12 0.45
CA HIS A 159 -1.03 -2.32 -0.18
C HIS A 159 -2.07 -3.22 -0.82
N ALA A 160 -1.64 -4.30 -1.51
CA ALA A 160 -2.54 -5.30 -2.05
C ALA A 160 -3.43 -5.91 -0.95
N GLY A 161 -2.85 -6.32 0.19
CA GLY A 161 -3.54 -6.94 1.31
C GLY A 161 -4.48 -5.99 2.07
N ALA A 162 -4.01 -4.82 2.47
CA ALA A 162 -4.80 -3.82 3.19
C ALA A 162 -6.01 -3.36 2.38
N SER A 163 -5.78 -2.95 1.12
CA SER A 163 -6.85 -2.50 0.24
C SER A 163 -7.79 -3.64 -0.19
N SER A 164 -7.30 -4.88 -0.23
CA SER A 164 -8.17 -6.07 -0.38
C SER A 164 -9.19 -6.20 0.75
N VAL A 165 -8.78 -5.95 2.00
CA VAL A 165 -9.71 -5.97 3.13
C VAL A 165 -10.72 -4.83 3.02
N VAL A 166 -10.29 -3.62 2.66
CA VAL A 166 -11.21 -2.50 2.38
C VAL A 166 -12.22 -2.86 1.29
N GLY A 167 -11.74 -3.45 0.20
CA GLY A 167 -12.58 -3.88 -0.92
C GLY A 167 -13.57 -4.99 -0.56
N LEU A 168 -13.18 -5.94 0.30
CA LEU A 168 -14.10 -6.92 0.90
C LEU A 168 -15.25 -6.22 1.65
N GLY A 169 -14.94 -5.19 2.43
CA GLY A 169 -15.94 -4.38 3.13
C GLY A 169 -16.90 -3.68 2.19
N ILE A 170 -16.38 -3.06 1.13
CA ILE A 170 -17.18 -2.38 0.10
C ILE A 170 -18.11 -3.37 -0.61
N ALA A 171 -17.60 -4.55 -1.01
CA ALA A 171 -18.41 -5.57 -1.65
C ALA A 171 -19.49 -6.13 -0.72
N ARG A 172 -19.17 -6.39 0.56
CA ARG A 172 -20.16 -6.79 1.57
C ARG A 172 -21.23 -5.72 1.78
N SER A 173 -20.85 -4.45 1.73
CA SER A 173 -21.81 -3.35 1.83
C SER A 173 -22.74 -3.31 0.62
N ALA A 174 -22.18 -3.39 -0.59
CA ALA A 174 -22.95 -3.37 -1.84
C ALA A 174 -23.88 -4.59 -2.00
N ARG A 175 -23.45 -5.78 -1.57
CA ARG A 175 -24.18 -7.04 -1.82
C ARG A 175 -25.03 -7.54 -0.65
N GLN A 176 -24.67 -7.18 0.57
CA GLN A 176 -25.27 -7.73 1.79
C GLN A 176 -25.81 -6.64 2.72
N GLY A 177 -25.70 -5.35 2.37
CA GLY A 177 -26.13 -4.24 3.22
C GLY A 177 -25.33 -4.09 4.52
N LYS A 178 -24.17 -4.75 4.64
CA LYS A 178 -23.32 -4.69 5.84
C LYS A 178 -22.50 -3.40 5.87
N SER A 179 -22.03 -2.99 7.04
CA SER A 179 -21.11 -1.86 7.14
C SER A 179 -19.75 -2.21 6.53
N TRP A 180 -19.21 -1.30 5.71
CA TRP A 180 -17.85 -1.39 5.17
C TRP A 180 -16.81 -0.90 6.20
N LEU A 181 -17.23 -0.12 7.21
CA LEU A 181 -16.35 0.58 8.14
C LEU A 181 -15.40 -0.36 8.92
N PRO A 182 -15.84 -1.52 9.47
CA PRO A 182 -14.91 -2.41 10.17
C PRO A 182 -13.76 -2.91 9.31
N TYR A 183 -14.01 -3.09 8.02
CA TYR A 183 -13.01 -3.57 7.06
C TYR A 183 -12.07 -2.45 6.62
N TYR A 184 -12.58 -1.22 6.50
CA TYR A 184 -11.74 -0.06 6.30
C TYR A 184 -10.79 0.13 7.47
N ILE A 185 -11.29 0.11 8.71
CA ILE A 185 -10.46 0.21 9.90
C ILE A 185 -9.44 -0.94 9.97
N ALA A 186 -9.84 -2.17 9.62
CA ALA A 186 -8.91 -3.29 9.56
C ALA A 186 -7.80 -3.08 8.51
N GLY A 187 -8.13 -2.57 7.32
CA GLY A 187 -7.15 -2.23 6.29
C GLY A 187 -6.18 -1.14 6.75
N VAL A 188 -6.69 -0.07 7.39
CA VAL A 188 -5.88 1.00 7.99
C VAL A 188 -4.95 0.42 9.06
N VAL A 189 -5.44 -0.40 9.99
CA VAL A 189 -4.62 -1.01 11.05
C VAL A 189 -3.54 -1.92 10.47
N MET A 190 -3.84 -2.70 9.43
CA MET A 190 -2.84 -3.53 8.75
C MET A 190 -1.72 -2.66 8.15
N HIS A 191 -2.10 -1.57 7.49
CA HIS A 191 -1.15 -0.65 6.88
C HIS A 191 -0.33 0.11 7.94
N SER A 192 -0.97 0.66 8.98
CA SER A 192 -0.32 1.27 10.14
C SER A 192 0.68 0.34 10.81
N ALA A 193 0.32 -0.93 11.04
CA ALA A 193 1.21 -1.91 11.65
C ALA A 193 2.43 -2.21 10.78
N PHE A 194 2.26 -2.27 9.46
CA PHE A 194 3.37 -2.41 8.53
C PHE A 194 4.30 -1.20 8.55
N ASN A 195 3.75 0.02 8.52
CA ASN A 195 4.56 1.24 8.55
C ASN A 195 5.33 1.35 9.86
N PHE A 196 4.70 1.01 10.99
CA PHE A 196 5.39 0.95 12.27
C PHE A 196 6.53 -0.08 12.28
N ALA A 197 6.29 -1.28 11.73
CA ALA A 197 7.33 -2.30 11.60
C ALA A 197 8.49 -1.85 10.70
N ALA A 198 8.18 -1.17 9.58
CA ALA A 198 9.18 -0.62 8.68
C ALA A 198 10.02 0.50 9.34
N SER A 199 9.41 1.29 10.25
CA SER A 199 10.11 2.33 11.01
C SER A 199 10.88 1.81 12.23
N PHE A 200 10.75 0.52 12.59
CA PHE A 200 11.35 -0.05 13.80
C PHE A 200 12.88 0.11 13.83
N GLY A 201 13.54 -0.06 12.67
CA GLY A 201 15.00 0.06 12.57
C GLY A 201 15.51 1.45 12.99
N ALA A 202 14.83 2.50 12.56
CA ALA A 202 15.18 3.87 12.90
C ALA A 202 14.79 4.24 14.33
N LEU A 203 13.69 3.66 14.85
CA LEU A 203 13.16 3.93 16.18
C LEU A 203 13.99 3.33 17.32
N TYR A 204 14.55 2.15 17.10
CA TYR A 204 15.19 1.36 18.16
C TYR A 204 16.65 1.04 17.84
N TYR A 205 17.28 1.86 17.01
CA TYR A 205 18.70 1.72 16.67
C TYR A 205 19.60 1.81 17.90
N ASP A 206 19.31 2.72 18.83
CA ASP A 206 20.11 2.89 20.04
C ASP A 206 20.02 1.68 20.99
N ASP A 207 18.92 0.94 20.94
CA ASP A 207 18.69 -0.24 21.79
C ASP A 207 19.24 -1.54 21.16
N PHE A 208 19.11 -1.71 19.84
CA PHE A 208 19.41 -2.98 19.15
C PHE A 208 20.46 -2.88 18.02
N GLY A 209 20.99 -1.70 17.73
CA GLY A 209 21.94 -1.45 16.63
C GLY A 209 21.39 -1.87 15.27
N GLU A 210 22.25 -2.42 14.41
CA GLU A 210 21.88 -2.90 13.07
C GLU A 210 20.77 -3.98 13.10
N SER A 211 20.66 -4.73 14.21
CA SER A 211 19.63 -5.77 14.32
C SER A 211 18.21 -5.18 14.38
N ALA A 212 18.05 -3.91 14.77
CA ALA A 212 16.76 -3.21 14.71
C ALA A 212 16.18 -3.22 13.29
N TYR A 213 17.00 -2.91 12.28
CA TYR A 213 16.56 -2.90 10.88
C TYR A 213 16.12 -4.28 10.41
N LEU A 214 16.84 -5.34 10.80
CA LEU A 214 16.48 -6.71 10.46
C LEU A 214 15.18 -7.16 11.13
N ILE A 215 14.96 -6.79 12.39
CA ILE A 215 13.73 -7.07 13.12
C ILE A 215 12.54 -6.36 12.46
N GLY A 216 12.69 -5.07 12.18
CA GLY A 216 11.66 -4.27 11.51
C GLY A 216 11.30 -4.81 10.13
N LEU A 217 12.32 -5.09 9.31
CA LEU A 217 12.16 -5.69 7.99
C LEU A 217 11.45 -7.05 8.07
N GLY A 218 11.89 -7.94 8.98
CA GLY A 218 11.27 -9.24 9.18
C GLY A 218 9.80 -9.13 9.57
N ALA A 219 9.47 -8.24 10.52
CA ALA A 219 8.10 -7.98 10.94
C ALA A 219 7.23 -7.42 9.80
N ALA A 220 7.74 -6.44 9.04
CA ALA A 220 7.03 -5.85 7.90
C ALA A 220 6.72 -6.91 6.81
N PHE A 221 7.69 -7.75 6.47
CA PHE A 221 7.48 -8.86 5.53
C PHE A 221 6.43 -9.86 6.03
N LEU A 222 6.49 -10.25 7.30
CA LEU A 222 5.50 -11.16 7.89
C LEU A 222 4.10 -10.57 7.84
N LEU A 223 3.93 -9.29 8.18
CA LEU A 223 2.64 -8.59 8.11
C LEU A 223 2.11 -8.51 6.68
N ALA A 224 2.96 -8.18 5.71
CA ALA A 224 2.58 -8.11 4.29
C ALA A 224 2.14 -9.48 3.76
N ILE A 225 2.92 -10.54 4.03
CA ILE A 225 2.61 -11.91 3.62
C ILE A 225 1.34 -12.42 4.30
N ALA A 226 1.18 -12.19 5.61
CA ALA A 226 -0.01 -12.59 6.35
C ALA A 226 -1.26 -11.90 5.80
N GLY A 227 -1.19 -10.59 5.55
CA GLY A 227 -2.29 -9.80 5.01
C GLY A 227 -2.75 -10.28 3.63
N ILE A 228 -1.81 -10.47 2.70
CA ILE A 228 -2.17 -10.93 1.35
C ILE A 228 -2.60 -12.40 1.34
N SER A 229 -2.02 -13.25 2.19
CA SER A 229 -2.42 -14.65 2.32
C SER A 229 -3.84 -14.76 2.87
N PHE A 230 -4.18 -13.94 3.86
CA PHE A 230 -5.55 -13.85 4.39
C PHE A 230 -6.52 -13.43 3.29
N ALA A 231 -6.22 -12.37 2.54
CA ALA A 231 -7.06 -11.88 1.44
C ALA A 231 -7.28 -12.98 0.38
N ARG A 232 -6.20 -13.62 -0.08
CA ARG A 232 -6.27 -14.69 -1.08
C ARG A 232 -7.03 -15.93 -0.60
N SER A 233 -6.98 -16.26 0.69
CA SER A 233 -7.73 -17.39 1.27
C SER A 233 -9.25 -17.23 1.18
N LYS A 234 -9.74 -16.04 0.86
CA LYS A 234 -11.16 -15.71 0.74
C LYS A 234 -11.67 -15.66 -0.71
N ILE A 235 -10.80 -15.88 -1.69
CA ILE A 235 -11.14 -16.00 -3.12
C ILE A 235 -11.30 -17.50 -3.45
N ARG A 236 -12.33 -17.89 -4.22
CA ARG A 236 -12.69 -19.30 -4.45
C ARG A 236 -12.48 -19.82 -5.88
#